data_AF-Q8I9A9-F1
#
_entry.id   AF-Q8I9A9-F1
#
_cell.length_a   1.000
_cell.length_b   1.000
_cell.length_c   1.000
_cell.angle_alpha   90.00
_cell.angle_beta   90.00
_cell.angle_gamma   90.00
#
_symmetry.space_group_name_H-M   'P 1'
#
loop_
_entity.id
_entity.type
_entity.pdbx_description
1 polymer ?
#
loop_
_entity_poly.entity_id
_entity_poly.type
_entity_poly.pdbx_seq_one_letter_code
_entity_poly.pdbx_strand_id
1 'polypeptide(L)'
;PRRQKLCVSSLTQEGKIKNKEDIRTHFINCAATETHLLGINIKRLMIKAESELKSGKIPDDFLRSMKYTFGDYRDIFFGTDISSCDKIKNASNEIKSKLVDKGKKKKEDTHIEDNKELQEWWETNGPLIWHGMLCALEKIANNKKTLTGPTSKYQYNKVTFSGDKTTTLEEFAKRPQFFRW
;
A
#
# COMPACT_ATOMS: atom_id res chain seq x y z
N PRO A 1 -11.90 -6.01 11.46
CA PRO A 1 -12.79 -5.01 10.83
C PRO A 1 -12.19 -4.25 9.63
N ARG A 2 -11.03 -3.58 9.78
CA ARG A 2 -10.39 -2.79 8.70
C ARG A 2 -10.14 -3.61 7.43
N ARG A 3 -9.40 -4.72 7.53
CA ARG A 3 -9.04 -5.58 6.40
C ARG A 3 -10.23 -6.08 5.59
N GLN A 4 -11.35 -6.39 6.25
CA GLN A 4 -12.55 -6.92 5.60
C GLN A 4 -13.20 -5.92 4.64
N LYS A 5 -12.97 -4.62 4.84
CA LYS A 5 -13.52 -3.53 4.01
C LYS A 5 -12.45 -2.81 3.18
N LEU A 6 -11.25 -3.40 3.05
CA LEU A 6 -10.13 -2.83 2.31
C LEU A 6 -10.52 -2.57 0.85
N CYS A 7 -10.26 -1.35 0.35
CA CYS A 7 -10.49 -0.99 -1.04
C CYS A 7 -9.57 -1.77 -1.98
N VAL A 8 -10.11 -2.81 -2.64
CA VAL A 8 -9.38 -3.65 -3.61
C VAL A 8 -10.09 -3.74 -4.96
N SER A 9 -11.11 -2.93 -5.20
CA SER A 9 -12.01 -3.08 -6.36
C SER A 9 -11.28 -2.97 -7.69
N SER A 10 -10.39 -1.99 -7.88
CA SER A 10 -9.63 -1.85 -9.13
C SER A 10 -8.57 -2.92 -9.34
N LEU A 11 -8.16 -3.63 -8.28
CA LEU A 11 -7.25 -4.78 -8.37
C LEU A 11 -7.99 -6.10 -8.66
N THR A 12 -9.25 -6.22 -8.26
CA THR A 12 -10.00 -7.50 -8.26
C THR A 12 -11.07 -7.59 -9.34
N GLN A 13 -11.32 -6.51 -10.07
CA GLN A 13 -12.24 -6.50 -11.21
C GLN A 13 -11.57 -7.09 -12.46
N GLU A 14 -12.23 -8.06 -13.09
CA GLU A 14 -11.75 -8.69 -14.31
C GLU A 14 -11.51 -7.67 -15.44
N GLY A 15 -10.43 -7.88 -16.20
CA GLY A 15 -10.08 -7.05 -17.36
C GLY A 15 -9.55 -5.65 -17.03
N LYS A 16 -9.32 -5.33 -15.74
CA LYS A 16 -8.70 -4.05 -15.33
C LYS A 16 -7.18 -4.03 -15.49
N ILE A 17 -6.50 -5.15 -15.33
CA ILE A 17 -5.03 -5.26 -15.45
C ILE A 17 -4.68 -5.75 -16.85
N LYS A 18 -4.55 -4.83 -17.81
CA LYS A 18 -4.24 -5.18 -19.20
C LYS A 18 -2.73 -5.25 -19.42
N ASN A 19 -2.00 -4.30 -18.85
CA ASN A 19 -0.55 -4.12 -18.99
C ASN A 19 0.14 -3.87 -17.63
N LYS A 20 1.48 -3.76 -17.63
CA LYS A 20 2.27 -3.56 -16.40
C LYS A 20 2.00 -2.20 -15.71
N GLU A 21 1.66 -1.17 -16.47
CA GLU A 21 1.38 0.18 -15.94
C GLU A 21 0.04 0.25 -15.19
N ASP A 22 -0.93 -0.56 -15.62
CA ASP A 22 -2.22 -0.69 -14.93
C ASP A 22 -2.03 -1.17 -13.49
N ILE A 23 -1.06 -2.07 -13.25
CA ILE A 23 -0.77 -2.60 -11.91
C ILE A 23 -0.43 -1.45 -10.96
N ARG A 24 0.55 -0.62 -11.33
CA ARG A 24 0.97 0.55 -10.54
C ARG A 24 -0.21 1.48 -10.29
N THR A 25 -0.95 1.80 -11.35
CA THR A 25 -2.10 2.72 -11.31
C THR A 25 -3.18 2.23 -10.36
N HIS A 26 -3.55 0.95 -10.43
CA HIS A 26 -4.61 0.38 -9.60
C HIS A 26 -4.20 0.26 -8.14
N PHE A 27 -2.93 -0.08 -7.84
CA PHE A 27 -2.43 -0.08 -6.46
C PHE A 27 -2.44 1.32 -5.84
N ILE A 28 -1.94 2.33 -6.58
CA ILE A 28 -1.98 3.73 -6.12
C ILE A 28 -3.43 4.17 -5.87
N ASN A 29 -4.34 3.89 -6.81
CA ASN A 29 -5.74 4.28 -6.70
C ASN A 29 -6.44 3.62 -5.51
N CYS A 30 -6.26 2.30 -5.33
CA CYS A 30 -6.79 1.57 -4.18
C CYS A 30 -6.28 2.16 -2.86
N ALA A 31 -4.96 2.29 -2.72
CA ALA A 31 -4.35 2.76 -1.48
C ALA A 31 -4.72 4.22 -1.15
N ALA A 32 -4.73 5.09 -2.16
CA ALA A 32 -5.17 6.48 -2.04
C ALA A 32 -6.66 6.56 -1.65
N THR A 33 -7.52 5.76 -2.28
CA THR A 33 -8.97 5.74 -1.98
C THR A 33 -9.24 5.24 -0.56
N GLU A 34 -8.60 4.15 -0.15
CA GLU A 34 -8.70 3.62 1.22
C GLU A 34 -8.28 4.67 2.25
N THR A 35 -7.14 5.34 2.01
CA THR A 35 -6.64 6.39 2.89
C THR A 35 -7.60 7.59 2.92
N HIS A 36 -8.18 7.94 1.78
CA HIS A 36 -9.13 9.03 1.68
C HIS A 36 -10.40 8.75 2.51
N LEU A 37 -10.98 7.56 2.34
CA LEU A 37 -12.18 7.15 3.08
C LEU A 37 -11.91 7.10 4.59
N LEU A 38 -10.76 6.55 4.99
CA LEU A 38 -10.36 6.52 6.40
C LEU A 38 -10.16 7.94 6.96
N GLY A 39 -9.54 8.83 6.19
CA GLY A 39 -9.35 10.23 6.58
C GLY A 39 -10.66 10.99 6.74
N ILE A 40 -11.64 10.78 5.86
CA ILE A 40 -12.99 11.36 6.00
C ILE A 40 -13.66 10.88 7.29
N ASN A 41 -13.58 9.58 7.58
CA ASN A 41 -14.20 9.01 8.77
C ASN A 41 -13.58 9.58 10.05
N ILE A 42 -12.25 9.67 10.11
CA ILE A 42 -11.53 10.22 11.26
C ILE A 42 -11.85 11.71 11.43
N LYS A 43 -11.91 12.49 10.34
CA LYS A 43 -12.29 13.91 10.39
C LYS A 43 -13.70 14.11 10.98
N ARG A 44 -14.65 13.23 10.64
CA ARG A 44 -16.03 13.27 11.16
C ARG A 44 -16.11 12.91 12.64
N LEU A 45 -15.28 11.97 13.10
CA LEU A 45 -15.35 11.42 14.45
C LEU A 45 -14.48 12.19 15.46
N MET A 46 -13.44 12.90 15.02
CA MET A 46 -12.44 13.50 15.89
C MET A 46 -12.06 14.93 15.46
N ILE A 47 -12.56 15.93 16.19
CA ILE A 47 -12.24 17.36 15.95
C ILE A 47 -10.73 17.60 16.02
N LYS A 48 -10.02 16.96 16.97
CA LYS A 48 -8.56 17.08 17.12
C LYS A 48 -7.80 16.60 15.89
N ALA A 49 -8.27 15.54 15.24
CA ALA A 49 -7.60 14.98 14.07
C ALA A 49 -7.61 15.95 12.87
N GLU A 50 -8.68 16.72 12.70
CA GLU A 50 -8.72 17.75 11.65
C GLU A 50 -7.65 18.83 11.87
N SER A 51 -7.50 19.31 13.11
CA SER A 51 -6.49 20.32 13.44
C SER A 51 -5.06 19.82 13.23
N GLU A 52 -4.79 18.57 13.63
CA GLU A 52 -3.48 17.93 13.41
C GLU A 52 -3.17 17.82 11.91
N LEU A 53 -4.13 17.31 11.12
CA LEU A 53 -3.94 17.16 9.67
C LEU A 53 -3.69 18.50 8.97
N LYS A 54 -4.43 19.55 9.34
CA LYS A 54 -4.20 20.92 8.83
C LYS A 54 -2.80 21.44 9.17
N SER A 55 -2.29 21.12 10.36
CA SER A 55 -0.92 21.47 10.78
C SER A 55 0.19 20.64 10.10
N GLY A 56 -0.16 19.70 9.22
CA GLY A 56 0.80 18.78 8.60
C GLY A 56 1.20 17.63 9.51
N LYS A 57 0.41 17.32 10.55
CA LYS A 57 0.61 16.19 11.45
C LYS A 57 -0.43 15.11 11.17
N ILE A 58 0.01 13.89 10.90
CA ILE A 58 -0.89 12.72 10.84
C ILE A 58 -1.07 12.21 12.28
N PRO A 59 -2.31 12.08 12.79
CA PRO A 59 -2.57 11.45 14.08
C PRO A 59 -1.95 10.05 14.15
N ASP A 60 -1.36 9.68 15.29
CA ASP A 60 -0.53 8.47 15.38
C ASP A 60 -1.32 7.17 15.10
N ASP A 61 -2.57 7.08 15.59
CA ASP A 61 -3.46 5.93 15.33
C ASP A 61 -3.86 5.83 13.85
N PHE A 62 -4.00 6.98 13.20
CA PHE A 62 -4.29 7.02 11.77
C PHE A 62 -3.06 6.60 10.97
N LEU A 63 -1.88 7.12 11.31
CA LEU A 63 -0.62 6.72 10.68
C LEU A 63 -0.37 5.23 10.87
N ARG A 64 -0.65 4.67 12.05
CA ARG A 64 -0.61 3.22 12.30
C ARG A 64 -1.54 2.50 11.33
N SER A 65 -2.80 2.91 11.21
CA SER A 65 -3.76 2.29 10.29
C SER A 65 -3.28 2.32 8.83
N MET A 66 -2.69 3.43 8.38
CA MET A 66 -2.10 3.55 7.04
C MET A 66 -0.97 2.54 6.82
N LYS A 67 -0.06 2.37 7.78
CA LYS A 67 1.04 1.38 7.67
C LYS A 67 0.53 -0.05 7.52
N TYR A 68 -0.51 -0.41 8.28
CA TYR A 68 -1.14 -1.72 8.19
C TYR A 68 -1.81 -1.93 6.83
N THR A 69 -2.51 -0.92 6.33
CA THR A 69 -3.10 -0.92 4.98
C THR A 69 -2.04 -1.07 3.89
N PHE A 70 -0.91 -0.37 4.00
CA PHE A 70 0.22 -0.53 3.09
C PHE A 70 0.76 -1.97 3.09
N GLY A 71 0.93 -2.56 4.28
CA GLY A 71 1.33 -3.96 4.43
C GLY A 71 0.35 -4.94 3.79
N ASP A 72 -0.97 -4.70 3.89
CA ASP A 72 -1.94 -5.56 3.21
C ASP A 72 -1.83 -5.47 1.68
N TYR A 73 -1.63 -4.28 1.10
CA TYR A 73 -1.40 -4.17 -0.34
C TYR A 73 -0.10 -4.86 -0.77
N ARG A 74 0.94 -4.82 0.07
CA ARG A 74 2.17 -5.58 -0.16
C ARG A 74 1.90 -7.07 -0.22
N ASP A 75 1.14 -7.60 0.74
CA ASP A 75 0.82 -9.02 0.75
C ASP A 75 -0.06 -9.44 -0.42
N ILE A 76 -0.99 -8.59 -0.86
CA ILE A 76 -1.76 -8.81 -2.09
C ILE A 76 -0.81 -8.87 -3.29
N PHE A 77 0.14 -7.94 -3.40
CA PHE A 77 1.09 -7.92 -4.51
C PHE A 77 1.95 -9.20 -4.56
N PHE A 78 2.51 -9.62 -3.42
CA PHE A 78 3.34 -10.83 -3.34
C PHE A 78 2.52 -12.13 -3.28
N GLY A 79 1.19 -12.05 -3.22
CA GLY A 79 0.31 -13.20 -3.04
C GLY A 79 0.54 -13.95 -1.72
N THR A 80 0.98 -13.23 -0.69
CA THR A 80 1.13 -13.70 0.70
C THR A 80 -0.06 -13.30 1.57
N ASP A 81 -1.08 -12.68 0.99
CA ASP A 81 -2.31 -12.31 1.69
C ASP A 81 -3.06 -13.56 2.16
N ILE A 82 -3.38 -13.60 3.46
CA ILE A 82 -3.99 -14.75 4.14
C ILE A 82 -5.53 -14.72 4.08
N SER A 83 -6.13 -13.79 3.34
CA SER A 83 -7.59 -13.76 3.21
C SER A 83 -8.11 -14.94 2.39
N SER A 84 -9.31 -15.40 2.73
CA SER A 84 -10.02 -16.44 1.97
C SER A 84 -10.66 -15.92 0.67
N CYS A 85 -10.43 -14.66 0.28
CA CYS A 85 -11.08 -14.05 -0.87
C CYS A 85 -10.44 -14.49 -2.19
N ASP A 86 -11.15 -15.31 -2.98
CA ASP A 86 -10.63 -15.82 -4.25
C ASP A 86 -10.32 -14.72 -5.26
N LYS A 87 -11.08 -13.61 -5.26
CA LYS A 87 -10.80 -12.47 -6.15
C LYS A 87 -9.44 -11.84 -5.85
N ILE A 88 -9.00 -11.80 -4.60
CA ILE A 88 -7.70 -11.27 -4.20
C ILE A 88 -6.58 -12.24 -4.62
N LYS A 89 -6.79 -13.54 -4.44
CA LYS A 89 -5.85 -14.57 -4.93
C LYS A 89 -5.69 -14.50 -6.44
N ASN A 90 -6.80 -14.38 -7.17
CA ASN A 90 -6.81 -14.26 -8.63
C ASN A 90 -6.08 -13.00 -9.09
N ALA A 91 -6.33 -11.85 -8.46
CA ALA A 91 -5.62 -10.61 -8.74
C ALA A 91 -4.09 -10.76 -8.53
N SER A 92 -3.68 -11.40 -7.43
CA SER A 92 -2.27 -11.67 -7.13
C SER A 92 -1.62 -12.53 -8.22
N ASN A 93 -2.33 -13.57 -8.68
CA ASN A 93 -1.85 -14.45 -9.75
C ASN A 93 -1.77 -13.73 -11.11
N GLU A 94 -2.76 -12.90 -11.43
CA GLU A 94 -2.78 -12.09 -12.65
C GLU A 94 -1.58 -11.12 -12.67
N ILE A 95 -1.36 -10.38 -11.58
CA ILE A 95 -0.20 -9.49 -11.40
C ILE A 95 1.10 -10.25 -11.65
N LYS A 96 1.29 -11.39 -10.98
CA LYS A 96 2.50 -12.22 -11.14
C LYS A 96 2.70 -12.63 -12.59
N SER A 97 1.65 -13.13 -13.26
CA SER A 97 1.72 -13.54 -14.66
C SER A 97 2.01 -12.41 -15.66
N LYS A 98 1.64 -11.18 -15.31
CA LYS A 98 1.89 -9.99 -16.15
C LYS A 98 3.29 -9.43 -15.96
N LEU A 99 3.83 -9.53 -14.74
CA LEU A 99 5.17 -9.03 -14.43
C LEU A 99 6.25 -10.03 -14.85
N VAL A 100 6.00 -11.30 -14.58
CA VAL A 100 6.90 -12.42 -14.81
C VAL A 100 6.57 -13.12 -16.12
N ASP A 101 7.51 -13.09 -17.06
CA ASP A 101 7.33 -13.67 -18.39
C ASP A 101 7.71 -15.17 -18.38
N LYS A 102 6.71 -16.05 -18.17
CA LYS A 102 6.90 -17.50 -18.10
C LYS A 102 7.41 -18.13 -19.41
N GLY A 103 7.28 -17.43 -20.54
CA GLY A 103 7.67 -17.93 -21.86
C GLY A 103 9.18 -17.95 -22.13
N LYS A 104 10.00 -17.32 -21.28
CA LYS A 104 11.46 -17.18 -21.49
C LYS A 104 12.33 -18.10 -20.63
N LYS A 105 11.77 -18.93 -19.74
CA LYS A 105 12.57 -19.58 -18.67
C LYS A 105 12.46 -21.10 -18.67
N LYS A 106 13.61 -21.77 -18.57
CA LYS A 106 13.71 -23.22 -18.35
C LYS A 106 13.19 -23.55 -16.94
N LYS A 107 12.51 -24.69 -16.80
CA LYS A 107 11.72 -25.10 -15.61
C LYS A 107 12.50 -25.20 -14.28
N GLU A 108 13.82 -25.09 -14.27
CA GLU A 108 14.65 -25.27 -13.07
C GLU A 108 15.00 -23.96 -12.33
N ASP A 109 14.93 -22.78 -12.99
CA ASP A 109 15.31 -21.48 -12.40
C ASP A 109 14.12 -20.55 -12.04
N THR A 110 12.88 -21.01 -12.27
CA THR A 110 11.69 -20.16 -12.25
C THR A 110 11.40 -19.52 -10.89
N HIS A 111 11.63 -20.20 -9.76
CA HIS A 111 11.24 -19.65 -8.46
C HIS A 111 12.09 -18.47 -7.97
N ILE A 112 13.38 -18.43 -8.31
CA ILE A 112 14.30 -17.40 -7.80
C ILE A 112 14.18 -16.12 -8.63
N GLU A 113 14.13 -16.23 -9.95
CA GLU A 113 14.03 -15.05 -10.81
C GLU A 113 12.64 -14.39 -10.76
N ASP A 114 11.57 -15.17 -10.60
CA ASP A 114 10.21 -14.63 -10.41
C ASP A 114 10.15 -13.72 -9.18
N ASN A 115 10.85 -14.10 -8.11
CA ASN A 115 10.91 -13.30 -6.88
C ASN A 115 11.70 -11.99 -7.09
N LYS A 116 12.76 -12.02 -7.90
CA LYS A 116 13.58 -10.84 -8.20
C LYS A 116 12.81 -9.78 -8.99
N GLU A 117 12.12 -10.16 -10.06
CA GLU A 117 11.33 -9.22 -10.88
C GLU A 117 10.21 -8.56 -10.08
N LEU A 118 9.53 -9.33 -9.21
CA LEU A 118 8.52 -8.81 -8.30
C LEU A 118 9.13 -7.86 -7.26
N GLN A 119 10.30 -8.20 -6.72
CA GLN A 119 10.99 -7.36 -5.75
C GLN A 119 11.45 -6.04 -6.37
N GLU A 120 12.07 -6.05 -7.55
CA GLU A 120 12.49 -4.83 -8.27
C GLU A 120 11.30 -3.93 -8.58
N TRP A 121 10.18 -4.53 -9.00
CA TRP A 121 8.94 -3.79 -9.22
C TRP A 121 8.44 -3.15 -7.92
N TRP A 122 8.42 -3.88 -6.80
CA TRP A 122 7.97 -3.37 -5.51
C TRP A 122 8.89 -2.28 -4.96
N GLU A 123 10.20 -2.44 -5.05
CA GLU A 123 11.17 -1.43 -4.61
C GLU A 123 11.00 -0.11 -5.38
N THR A 124 10.63 -0.19 -6.66
CA THR A 124 10.34 0.98 -7.49
C THR A 124 8.98 1.60 -7.16
N ASN A 125 7.93 0.78 -6.99
CA ASN A 125 6.54 1.26 -6.97
C ASN A 125 5.91 1.34 -5.57
N GLY A 126 6.38 0.55 -4.60
CA GLY A 126 5.99 0.63 -3.19
C GLY A 126 6.09 2.07 -2.63
N PRO A 127 7.20 2.80 -2.85
CA PRO A 127 7.30 4.20 -2.49
C PRO A 127 6.23 5.09 -3.15
N LEU A 128 5.86 4.82 -4.40
CA LEU A 128 4.82 5.57 -5.13
C LEU A 128 3.42 5.27 -4.58
N ILE A 129 3.15 4.03 -4.18
CA ILE A 129 1.89 3.63 -3.53
C ILE A 129 1.74 4.38 -2.21
N TRP A 130 2.77 4.36 -1.36
CA TRP A 130 2.78 5.11 -0.10
C TRP A 130 2.63 6.62 -0.33
N HIS A 131 3.33 7.17 -1.33
CA HIS A 131 3.18 8.57 -1.71
C HIS A 131 1.74 8.91 -2.13
N GLY A 132 1.07 8.03 -2.88
CA GLY A 132 -0.35 8.17 -3.23
C GLY A 132 -1.26 8.26 -2.00
N MET A 133 -0.99 7.45 -0.97
CA MET A 133 -1.72 7.51 0.31
C MET A 133 -1.55 8.87 0.99
N LEU A 134 -0.33 9.40 1.06
CA LEU A 134 -0.07 10.73 1.64
C LEU A 134 -0.75 11.85 0.83
N CYS A 135 -0.70 11.76 -0.50
CA CYS A 135 -1.29 12.73 -1.41
C CYS A 135 -2.83 12.78 -1.26
N ALA A 136 -3.47 11.63 -1.05
CA ALA A 136 -4.90 11.54 -0.73
C ALA A 136 -5.25 12.26 0.58
N LEU A 137 -4.35 12.19 1.57
CA LEU A 137 -4.55 12.82 2.86
C LEU A 137 -4.34 14.34 2.81
N GLU A 138 -3.36 14.82 2.05
CA GLU A 138 -3.15 16.27 1.81
C GLU A 138 -4.40 16.93 1.21
N LYS A 139 -5.06 16.25 0.26
CA LYS A 139 -6.32 16.71 -0.32
C LYS A 139 -7.41 16.86 0.74
N ILE A 140 -7.51 15.96 1.71
CA ILE A 140 -8.49 16.05 2.82
C ILE A 140 -8.15 17.20 3.77
N ALA A 141 -6.86 17.38 4.06
CA ALA A 141 -6.37 18.42 4.95
C ALA A 141 -6.47 19.83 4.34
N ASN A 142 -6.75 19.93 3.03
CA ASN A 142 -6.63 21.15 2.23
C ASN A 142 -5.25 21.82 2.40
N ASN A 143 -4.22 20.99 2.58
CA ASN A 143 -2.86 21.44 2.85
C ASN A 143 -1.99 21.13 1.64
N LYS A 144 -1.34 22.14 1.06
CA LYS A 144 -0.52 21.98 -0.14
C LYS A 144 0.92 21.63 0.25
N LYS A 145 1.25 20.34 0.23
CA LYS A 145 2.61 19.75 0.26
C LYS A 145 3.31 19.57 1.62
N THR A 146 2.62 19.63 2.76
CA THR A 146 3.27 19.39 4.07
C THR A 146 3.59 17.92 4.34
N LEU A 147 2.79 16.98 3.82
CA LEU A 147 2.97 15.54 4.03
C LEU A 147 3.82 14.89 2.95
N THR A 148 3.82 15.45 1.73
CA THR A 148 4.54 14.90 0.56
C THR A 148 5.82 15.66 0.22
N GLY A 149 6.06 16.82 0.84
CA GLY A 149 7.24 17.65 0.58
C GLY A 149 8.59 16.97 0.89
N PRO A 150 9.72 17.49 0.35
CA PRO A 150 11.05 16.89 0.50
C PRO A 150 11.54 16.79 1.95
N THR A 151 11.04 17.66 2.84
CA THR A 151 11.36 17.69 4.27
C THR A 151 10.38 16.86 5.13
N SER A 152 9.35 16.27 4.53
CA SER A 152 8.35 15.51 5.27
C SER A 152 8.96 14.29 5.97
N LYS A 153 8.64 14.13 7.26
CA LYS A 153 8.99 12.93 8.03
C LYS A 153 8.17 11.70 7.66
N TYR A 154 7.10 11.87 6.89
CA TYR A 154 6.23 10.77 6.46
C TYR A 154 6.68 10.12 5.15
N GLN A 155 7.77 10.59 4.54
CA GLN A 155 8.33 9.93 3.36
C GLN A 155 8.62 8.46 3.60
N TYR A 156 8.50 7.67 2.54
CA TYR A 156 8.64 6.21 2.57
C TYR A 156 9.88 5.73 3.33
N ASN A 157 11.03 6.35 3.05
CA ASN A 157 12.33 6.03 3.64
C ASN A 157 12.57 6.64 5.03
N LYS A 158 11.67 7.49 5.54
CA LYS A 158 11.82 8.19 6.82
C LYS A 158 10.80 7.74 7.86
N VAL A 159 9.64 7.26 7.43
CA VAL A 159 8.56 6.91 8.35
C VAL A 159 8.87 5.59 9.07
N THR A 160 8.85 5.64 10.41
CA THR A 160 9.13 4.47 11.26
C THR A 160 7.93 4.10 12.11
N PHE A 161 7.85 2.85 12.57
CA PHE A 161 6.78 2.36 13.41
C PHE A 161 6.86 2.96 14.83
N SER A 162 5.74 3.43 15.38
CA SER A 162 5.72 4.31 16.56
C SER A 162 6.14 3.65 17.88
N GLY A 163 6.16 2.32 17.96
CA GLY A 163 6.59 1.59 19.18
C GLY A 163 8.10 1.54 19.38
N ASP A 164 8.84 1.22 18.31
CA ASP A 164 10.29 1.01 18.33
C ASP A 164 11.05 2.23 17.76
N LYS A 165 10.39 3.03 16.91
CA LYS A 165 10.94 4.18 16.15
C LYS A 165 12.12 3.86 15.22
N THR A 166 12.62 2.62 15.22
CA THR A 166 13.68 2.13 14.32
C THR A 166 13.11 1.38 13.12
N THR A 167 12.09 0.53 13.33
CA THR A 167 11.49 -0.29 12.27
C THR A 167 10.93 0.60 11.14
N THR A 168 11.46 0.44 9.94
CA THR A 168 11.02 1.14 8.73
C THR A 168 9.66 0.63 8.23
N LEU A 169 9.03 1.38 7.33
CA LEU A 169 7.78 0.95 6.69
C LEU A 169 7.91 -0.39 5.96
N GLU A 170 8.98 -0.56 5.18
CA GLU A 170 9.19 -1.78 4.39
C GLU A 170 9.47 -2.99 5.30
N GLU A 171 10.30 -2.84 6.34
CA GLU A 171 10.54 -3.91 7.32
C GLU A 171 9.24 -4.33 8.02
N PHE A 172 8.41 -3.36 8.40
CA PHE A 172 7.10 -3.64 8.97
C PHE A 172 6.22 -4.41 7.96
N ALA A 173 6.15 -3.95 6.71
CA ALA A 173 5.33 -4.55 5.67
C ALA A 173 5.80 -5.96 5.24
N LYS A 174 7.10 -6.28 5.42
CA LYS A 174 7.67 -7.61 5.18
C LYS A 174 7.29 -8.65 6.25
N ARG A 175 6.92 -8.23 7.46
CA ARG A 175 6.53 -9.17 8.54
C ARG A 175 5.33 -9.99 8.07
N PRO A 176 5.29 -11.33 8.31
CA PRO A 176 4.16 -12.15 7.89
C PRO A 176 2.82 -11.56 8.37
N GLN A 177 1.80 -11.55 7.50
CA GLN A 177 0.54 -10.85 7.74
C GLN A 177 -0.12 -11.21 9.07
N PHE A 178 -0.04 -12.49 9.45
CA PHE A 178 -0.54 -13.01 10.72
C PHE A 178 0.04 -12.28 11.94
N PHE A 179 1.33 -11.96 11.95
CA PHE A 179 1.97 -11.23 13.06
C PHE A 179 1.72 -9.72 13.04
N ARG A 180 1.15 -9.21 11.95
CA ARG A 180 0.76 -7.81 11.88
C ARG A 180 -0.67 -7.61 12.37
N TRP A 181 -1.57 -8.56 12.14
CA TRP A 181 -2.99 -8.45 12.48
C TRP A 181 -3.31 -8.56 13.98
#